data_AF-A0A2S7PZT1-F1
#
_entry.id   AF-A0A2S7PZT1-F1
#
_cell.length_a   1.000
_cell.length_b   1.000
_cell.length_c   1.000
_cell.angle_alpha   90.00
_cell.angle_beta   90.00
_cell.angle_gamma   90.00
#
_symmetry.space_group_name_H-M   'P 1'
#
loop_
_entity.id
_entity.type
_entity.pdbx_description
1 polymer ?
#
loop_
_entity_poly.entity_id
_entity_poly.type
_entity_poly.pdbx_seq_one_letter_code
_entity_poly.pdbx_strand_id
1 'polypeptide(L)'
;MDPLKIRYGYLKSYLYLLGYTSTNKCICGAKETPEYLLLSCSQFSLARIKLKDKLATNHLSLPFLLDTTPGIEASIAYLSETKICTRKYHLARELVDE
;
A
#
# COMPACT_ATOMS: atom_id res chain seq x y z
N MET A 1 4.55 -14.34 -3.06
CA MET A 1 5.53 -13.50 -2.35
C MET A 1 4.86 -12.17 -2.03
N ASP A 2 4.78 -11.78 -0.76
CA ASP A 2 4.14 -10.53 -0.32
C ASP A 2 5.14 -9.36 -0.46
N PRO A 3 4.90 -8.37 -1.34
CA PRO A 3 5.79 -7.23 -1.57
C PRO A 3 6.10 -6.41 -0.31
N LEU A 4 5.28 -6.52 0.73
CA LEU A 4 5.49 -5.81 2.00
C LEU A 4 6.51 -6.51 2.91
N LYS A 5 6.65 -7.83 2.81
CA LYS A 5 7.59 -8.62 3.62
C LYS A 5 9.02 -8.62 3.05
N ILE A 6 9.16 -8.40 1.76
CA ILE A 6 10.47 -8.35 1.08
C ILE A 6 10.78 -6.88 0.85
N ARG A 7 11.84 -6.33 1.46
CA ARG A 7 12.24 -4.90 1.45
C ARG A 7 12.51 -4.30 0.05
N TYR A 8 12.05 -4.93 -1.03
CA TYR A 8 12.20 -4.52 -2.43
C TYR A 8 10.91 -3.94 -3.03
N GLY A 9 9.91 -3.59 -2.20
CA GLY A 9 8.73 -2.87 -2.66
C GLY A 9 9.05 -1.42 -3.08
N TYR A 10 8.37 -0.92 -4.11
CA TYR A 10 8.53 0.45 -4.61
C TYR A 10 7.73 1.47 -3.76
N LEU A 11 7.94 1.42 -2.45
CA LEU A 11 7.41 2.37 -1.47
C LEU A 11 8.25 3.64 -1.46
N LYS A 12 7.64 4.81 -1.63
CA LYS A 12 8.39 6.09 -1.62
C LYS A 12 9.15 6.31 -0.31
N SER A 13 8.62 5.91 0.84
CA SER A 13 9.36 6.06 2.11
C SER A 13 10.68 5.29 2.12
N TYR A 14 10.70 4.12 1.47
CA TYR A 14 11.90 3.29 1.39
C TYR A 14 12.87 3.82 0.33
N LEU A 15 12.36 4.15 -0.86
CA LEU A 15 13.17 4.73 -1.94
C LEU A 15 13.82 6.05 -1.53
N TYR A 16 13.12 6.88 -0.74
CA TYR A 16 13.65 8.14 -0.22
C TYR A 16 14.84 7.90 0.73
N LEU A 17 14.76 6.87 1.59
CA LEU A 17 15.88 6.51 2.47
C LEU A 17 17.13 6.07 1.69
N LEU A 18 16.94 5.48 0.51
CA LEU A 18 18.01 5.08 -0.40
C LEU A 18 18.49 6.22 -1.33
N GLY A 19 17.85 7.39 -1.30
CA GLY A 19 18.17 8.51 -2.17
C GLY A 19 17.68 8.35 -3.61
N TYR A 20 16.77 7.41 -3.90
CA TYR A 20 16.22 7.19 -5.24
C TYR A 20 15.05 8.10 -5.61
N THR A 21 14.46 8.80 -4.65
CA THR A 21 13.40 9.78 -4.91
C THR A 21 13.59 11.01 -4.01
N SER A 22 13.19 12.18 -4.50
CA SER A 22 13.26 13.45 -3.78
C SER A 22 12.19 13.60 -2.69
N THR A 23 11.18 12.72 -2.66
CA THR A 23 10.07 12.79 -1.71
C THR A 23 9.64 11.43 -1.17
N ASN A 24 9.32 11.38 0.12
CA ASN A 24 8.74 10.21 0.76
C ASN A 24 7.21 10.25 0.84
N LYS A 25 6.57 11.23 0.19
CA LYS A 25 5.12 11.49 0.29
C LYS A 25 4.35 10.82 -0.85
N CYS A 26 3.14 10.35 -0.54
CA CYS A 26 2.15 9.94 -1.54
C CYS A 26 1.58 11.17 -2.27
N ILE A 27 0.79 10.93 -3.32
CA ILE A 27 0.00 11.97 -4.02
C ILE A 27 -0.93 12.72 -3.05
N CYS A 28 -1.40 12.04 -2.01
CA CYS A 28 -2.18 12.60 -0.92
C CYS A 28 -1.40 13.51 0.05
N GLY A 29 -0.10 13.73 -0.15
CA GLY A 29 0.75 14.60 0.67
C GLY A 29 1.23 14.02 2.00
N ALA A 30 0.68 12.89 2.45
CA ALA A 30 1.15 12.17 3.63
C ALA A 30 2.37 11.30 3.33
N LYS A 31 3.15 10.95 4.36
CA LYS A 31 4.29 10.04 4.22
C LYS A 31 3.81 8.65 3.76
N GLU A 32 4.38 8.15 2.67
CA GLU A 32 3.98 6.88 2.06
C GLU A 32 4.60 5.69 2.79
N THR A 33 4.01 5.33 3.92
CA THR A 33 4.34 4.10 4.66
C THR A 33 3.39 2.95 4.28
N PRO A 34 3.79 1.69 4.50
CA PRO A 34 2.88 0.54 4.33
C PRO A 34 1.57 0.71 5.13
N GLU A 35 1.68 1.17 6.38
CA GLU A 35 0.54 1.44 7.25
C GLU A 35 -0.41 2.46 6.62
N TYR A 36 0.13 3.59 6.17
CA TYR A 36 -0.67 4.64 5.59
C TYR A 36 -1.36 4.17 4.30
N LEU A 37 -0.66 3.47 3.41
CA LEU A 37 -1.25 2.93 2.18
C LEU A 37 -2.37 1.91 2.42
N LEU A 38 -2.20 1.04 3.42
CA LEU A 38 -3.15 -0.03 3.73
C LEU A 38 -4.34 0.44 4.57
N LEU A 39 -4.18 1.46 5.41
CA LEU A 39 -5.19 1.83 6.40
C LEU A 39 -5.83 3.20 6.13
N SER A 40 -5.09 4.16 5.57
CA SER A 40 -5.47 5.59 5.67
C SER A 40 -5.48 6.35 4.34
N CYS A 41 -4.73 5.92 3.34
CA CYS A 41 -4.52 6.66 2.10
C CYS A 41 -5.84 6.88 1.34
N SER A 42 -6.26 8.13 1.13
CA SER A 42 -7.55 8.44 0.50
C SER A 42 -7.71 7.85 -0.91
N GLN A 43 -6.60 7.71 -1.65
CA GLN A 43 -6.56 7.13 -2.99
C GLN A 43 -7.10 5.69 -3.05
N PHE A 44 -6.99 4.92 -1.96
CA PHE A 44 -7.39 3.52 -1.91
C PHE A 44 -8.63 3.28 -1.06
N SER A 45 -9.44 4.30 -0.80
CA SER A 45 -10.67 4.21 -0.01
C SER A 45 -11.63 3.13 -0.55
N LEU A 46 -11.89 3.12 -1.85
CA LEU A 46 -12.78 2.15 -2.50
C LEU A 46 -12.26 0.71 -2.37
N ALA A 47 -10.97 0.49 -2.63
CA ALA A 47 -10.36 -0.83 -2.47
C ALA A 47 -10.37 -1.28 -1.01
N ARG A 48 -10.20 -0.36 -0.05
CA ARG A 48 -10.31 -0.67 1.38
C ARG A 48 -11.72 -1.02 1.81
N ILE A 49 -12.76 -0.41 1.24
CA ILE A 49 -14.14 -0.78 1.52
C ILE A 49 -14.38 -2.24 1.11
N LYS A 50 -13.98 -2.62 -0.11
CA LYS A 50 -14.06 -4.03 -0.56
C LYS A 50 -13.27 -4.98 0.34
N LEU A 51 -12.09 -4.56 0.82
CA LEU A 51 -11.27 -5.31 1.76
C LEU A 51 -11.99 -5.54 3.09
N LYS A 52 -12.63 -4.50 3.64
CA LYS A 52 -13.43 -4.57 4.87
C LYS A 52 -14.64 -5.48 4.72
N ASP A 53 -15.35 -5.36 3.60
CA ASP A 53 -16.52 -6.20 3.28
C ASP A 53 -16.11 -7.68 3.21
N LYS A 54 -14.98 -7.99 2.55
CA LYS A 54 -14.44 -9.35 2.45
C LYS A 54 -14.04 -9.93 3.81
N LEU A 55 -13.52 -9.09 4.71
CA LEU A 55 -13.08 -9.49 6.05
C LEU A 55 -14.20 -9.42 7.10
N ALA A 56 -15.41 -8.99 6.71
CA ALA A 56 -16.54 -8.74 7.60
C ALA A 56 -16.16 -7.90 8.85
N THR A 57 -15.30 -6.89 8.66
CA THR A 57 -14.81 -6.03 9.77
C THR A 57 -14.80 -4.56 9.39
N ASN A 58 -15.15 -3.71 10.36
CA ASN A 58 -15.05 -2.26 10.21
C ASN A 58 -13.66 -1.71 10.57
N HIS A 59 -12.88 -2.48 11.33
CA HIS A 59 -11.59 -2.07 11.88
C HIS A 59 -10.48 -2.87 11.22
N LEU A 60 -9.62 -2.17 10.48
CA LEU A 60 -8.39 -2.72 9.92
C LEU A 60 -7.22 -2.29 10.80
N SER A 61 -6.33 -3.23 11.09
CA SER A 61 -5.03 -2.96 11.70
C SER A 61 -3.95 -3.72 10.95
N LEU A 62 -2.72 -3.22 10.98
CA LEU A 62 -1.59 -3.91 10.35
C LEU A 62 -1.40 -5.34 10.87
N PRO A 63 -1.42 -5.61 12.19
CA PRO A 63 -1.29 -6.98 12.70
C PRO A 63 -2.41 -7.88 12.19
N PHE A 64 -3.64 -7.38 12.14
CA PHE A 64 -4.76 -8.16 11.61
C PHE A 64 -4.54 -8.53 10.14
N LEU A 65 -4.12 -7.56 9.32
CA LEU A 65 -3.91 -7.75 7.89
C LEU A 65 -2.70 -8.64 7.55
N LEU A 66 -1.63 -8.60 8.34
CA LEU A 66 -0.34 -9.21 7.97
C LEU A 66 0.01 -10.49 8.76
N ASP A 67 -0.64 -10.72 9.89
CA ASP A 67 -0.32 -11.82 10.81
C ASP A 67 -1.46 -12.84 10.97
N THR A 68 -2.66 -12.56 10.45
CA THR A 68 -3.77 -13.53 10.45
C THR A 68 -3.99 -14.14 9.07
N THR A 69 -4.34 -15.42 8.98
CA THR A 69 -4.58 -16.09 7.69
C THR A 69 -5.64 -15.37 6.84
N PRO A 70 -6.83 -15.02 7.36
CA PRO A 70 -7.84 -14.30 6.57
C PRO A 70 -7.34 -12.91 6.14
N GLY A 71 -6.63 -12.21 7.04
CA GLY A 71 -6.03 -10.91 6.75
C GLY A 71 -5.00 -10.98 5.64
N ILE A 72 -4.11 -11.99 5.66
CA ILE A 72 -3.05 -12.19 4.66
C ILE A 72 -3.68 -12.46 3.30
N GLU A 73 -4.64 -13.37 3.20
CA GLU A 73 -5.31 -13.70 1.94
C GLU A 73 -6.04 -12.48 1.35
N ALA A 74 -6.72 -11.71 2.21
CA ALA A 74 -7.41 -10.51 1.80
C ALA A 74 -6.43 -9.40 1.40
N SER A 75 -5.31 -9.24 2.11
CA SER A 75 -4.24 -8.30 1.78
C SER A 75 -3.57 -8.63 0.45
N ILE A 76 -3.32 -9.91 0.16
CA ILE A 76 -2.79 -10.35 -1.14
C ILE A 76 -3.76 -9.96 -2.27
N ALA A 77 -5.07 -10.16 -2.07
CA ALA A 77 -6.08 -9.76 -3.05
C ALA A 77 -6.11 -8.23 -3.24
N TYR A 78 -6.09 -7.47 -2.14
CA TYR A 78 -6.06 -6.01 -2.16
C TYR A 78 -4.81 -5.46 -2.88
N LEU A 79 -3.62 -5.99 -2.59
CA LEU A 79 -2.38 -5.62 -3.26
C LEU A 79 -2.41 -5.98 -4.75
N SER A 80 -3.05 -7.11 -5.09
CA SER A 80 -3.22 -7.55 -6.47
C SER A 80 -4.19 -6.66 -7.25
N GLU A 81 -5.22 -6.11 -6.62
CA GLU A 81 -6.17 -5.16 -7.25
C GLU A 81 -5.54 -3.78 -7.40
N THR A 82 -5.01 -3.23 -6.30
CA THR A 82 -4.50 -1.85 -6.26
C THR A 82 -3.14 -1.68 -6.92
N LYS A 83 -2.38 -2.77 -7.08
CA LYS A 83 -1.00 -2.80 -7.61
C LYS A 83 -0.04 -1.88 -6.84
N ILE A 84 -0.37 -1.49 -5.61
CA ILE A 84 0.52 -0.66 -4.79
C ILE A 84 1.84 -1.38 -4.53
N CYS A 85 2.88 -0.60 -4.26
CA CYS A 85 4.24 -1.10 -4.02
C CYS A 85 4.87 -1.85 -5.21
N THR A 86 4.22 -1.90 -6.39
CA THR A 86 4.80 -2.46 -7.62
C THR A 86 5.55 -1.41 -8.42
N ARG A 87 6.52 -1.85 -9.24
CA ARG A 87 7.23 -0.97 -10.19
C ARG A 87 6.26 -0.24 -11.12
N LYS A 88 5.24 -0.94 -11.62
CA LYS A 88 4.25 -0.38 -12.53
C LYS A 88 3.51 0.80 -11.91
N TYR A 89 3.07 0.66 -10.65
CA TYR A 89 2.40 1.75 -9.93
C TYR A 89 3.36 2.91 -9.59
N HIS A 90 4.64 2.62 -9.31
CA HIS A 90 5.65 3.65 -9.12
C HIS A 90 5.92 4.47 -10.39
N LEU A 91 6.08 3.82 -11.54
CA LEU A 91 6.29 4.53 -12.81
C LEU A 91 5.03 5.32 -13.22
N ALA A 92 3.85 4.73 -13.06
CA ALA A 92 2.59 5.37 -13.46
C ALA A 92 2.29 6.67 -12.70
N ARG A 93 2.74 6.80 -11.44
CA ARG A 93 2.53 8.03 -10.66
C ARG A 93 3.57 9.11 -10.93
N GLU A 94 4.77 8.76 -11.39
CA GLU A 94 5.75 9.76 -11.83
C GLU A 94 5.29 10.48 -13.09
N LEU A 95 4.56 9.79 -13.97
CA LEU A 95 3.94 10.38 -15.18
C LEU A 95 2.78 11.34 -14.89
N VAL A 96 2.28 11.41 -13.65
CA VAL A 96 1.18 12.31 -13.25
C VAL A 96 1.71 13.59 -12.59
N ASP A 97 2.98 13.60 -12.19
CA ASP A 97 3.64 14.74 -11.57
C ASP A 97 4.29 15.70 -12.62
N GLU A 98 4.14 15.46 -13.93
CA GLU A 98 4.50 16.35 -15.08
C GLU A 98 3.25 17.04 -15.67
#